data_AF-A0A8D8CZL4-F1
#
_entry.id   AF-A0A8D8CZL4-F1
#
_cell.length_a   1.000
_cell.length_b   1.000
_cell.length_c   1.000
_cell.angle_alpha   90.00
_cell.angle_beta   90.00
_cell.angle_gamma   90.00
#
_symmetry.space_group_name_H-M   'P 1'
#
loop_
_entity.id
_entity.type
_entity.pdbx_description
1 polymer ?
#
loop_
_entity_poly.entity_id
_entity_poly.type
_entity_poly.pdbx_seq_one_letter_code
_entity_poly.pdbx_strand_id
1 'polypeptide(L)'
;MAEHKRDIRNNDPKSGLSQHALQAGHLFNFDKIKILERIDDQACRKIAEMFHVKLAGEEKTVNLQRECGAFNSVYNSVVVKIREVTTTNERKRQQQDRQNLTMQEEV
;
A
#
# COMPACT_ATOMS: atom_id res chain seq x y z
N MET A 1 6.29 -15.73 -2.70
CA MET A 1 5.67 -15.88 -1.36
C MET A 1 6.38 -16.88 -0.48
N ALA A 2 6.71 -18.09 -0.95
CA ALA A 2 7.45 -19.07 -0.16
C ALA A 2 8.79 -18.51 0.38
N GLU A 3 9.46 -17.70 -0.44
CA GLU A 3 10.66 -16.94 -0.05
C GLU A 3 10.40 -15.99 1.13
N HIS A 4 9.53 -15.00 1.00
CA HIS A 4 9.23 -14.08 2.13
C HIS A 4 8.77 -14.79 3.41
N LYS A 5 7.94 -15.84 3.31
CA LYS A 5 7.54 -16.66 4.46
C LYS A 5 8.75 -17.31 5.13
N ARG A 6 9.67 -17.87 4.32
CA ARG A 6 10.90 -18.50 4.79
C ARG A 6 11.84 -17.48 5.43
N ASP A 7 12.01 -16.32 4.81
CA ASP A 7 12.90 -15.26 5.31
C ASP A 7 12.45 -14.77 6.68
N ILE A 8 11.14 -14.50 6.85
CA ILE A 8 10.55 -14.10 8.13
C ILE A 8 10.73 -15.22 9.17
N ARG A 9 10.46 -16.47 8.82
CA ARG A 9 10.61 -17.61 9.73
C ARG A 9 12.07 -17.79 10.20
N ASN A 10 13.02 -17.51 9.31
CA ASN A 10 14.44 -17.67 9.58
C ASN A 10 15.08 -16.41 10.18
N ASN A 11 14.32 -15.32 10.37
CA ASN A 11 14.82 -14.01 10.77
C ASN A 11 15.98 -13.53 9.88
N ASP A 12 15.85 -13.68 8.55
CA ASP A 12 16.95 -13.34 7.63
C ASP A 12 17.30 -11.85 7.71
N PRO A 13 18.54 -11.49 8.11
CA PRO A 13 18.95 -10.09 8.23
C PRO A 13 19.02 -9.34 6.90
N LYS A 14 19.05 -10.03 5.76
CA LYS A 14 19.06 -9.41 4.44
C LYS A 14 17.67 -9.08 3.91
N SER A 15 16.62 -9.58 4.56
CA SER A 15 15.23 -9.35 4.16
C SER A 15 14.63 -8.19 4.94
N GLY A 16 14.30 -7.10 4.24
CA GLY A 16 13.63 -5.95 4.85
C GLY A 16 12.29 -6.31 5.50
N LEU A 17 11.55 -7.24 4.90
CA LEU A 17 10.32 -7.81 5.45
C LEU A 17 10.56 -8.54 6.78
N SER A 18 11.62 -9.35 6.83
CA SER A 18 11.99 -10.07 8.06
C SER A 18 12.42 -9.12 9.17
N GLN A 19 13.23 -8.10 8.84
CA GLN A 19 13.65 -7.09 9.79
C GLN A 19 12.47 -6.30 10.33
N HIS A 20 11.53 -5.90 9.47
CA HIS A 20 10.31 -5.21 9.88
C HIS A 20 9.44 -6.09 10.80
N ALA A 21 9.24 -7.36 10.44
CA ALA A 21 8.47 -8.30 11.27
C ALA A 21 9.06 -8.41 12.68
N LEU A 22 10.39 -8.54 12.78
CA LEU A 22 11.11 -8.67 14.05
C LEU A 22 11.04 -7.38 14.89
N GLN A 23 11.28 -6.22 14.26
CA GLN A 23 11.35 -4.93 14.95
C GLN A 23 9.99 -4.40 15.40
N ALA A 24 8.95 -4.59 14.57
CA ALA A 24 7.60 -4.09 14.84
C ALA A 24 6.69 -5.13 15.50
N GLY A 25 7.13 -6.39 15.63
CA GLY A 25 6.28 -7.50 16.08
C GLY A 25 5.12 -7.80 15.12
N HIS A 26 5.26 -7.43 13.85
CA HIS A 26 4.18 -7.48 12.88
C HIS A 26 4.04 -8.88 12.25
N LEU A 27 2.84 -9.44 12.33
CA LEU A 27 2.47 -10.71 11.69
C LEU A 27 1.84 -10.48 10.30
N PHE A 28 2.56 -10.86 9.25
CA PHE A 28 2.07 -10.75 7.88
C PHE A 28 1.00 -11.81 7.57
N ASN A 29 -0.14 -11.39 7.03
CA ASN A 29 -1.16 -12.29 6.49
C ASN A 29 -0.89 -12.61 5.01
N PHE A 30 -0.37 -13.80 4.77
CA PHE A 30 -0.05 -14.29 3.43
C PHE A 30 -1.16 -15.16 2.80
N ASP A 31 -2.36 -15.17 3.37
CA ASP A 31 -3.50 -15.89 2.78
C ASP A 31 -4.48 -14.92 2.11
N LYS A 32 -4.38 -13.61 2.43
CA LYS A 32 -5.21 -12.53 1.86
C LYS A 32 -4.40 -11.55 1.00
N ILE A 33 -3.54 -12.04 0.10
CA ILE A 33 -2.79 -11.14 -0.79
C ILE A 33 -3.69 -10.63 -1.90
N LYS A 34 -3.70 -9.31 -2.06
CA LYS A 34 -4.22 -8.63 -3.24
C LYS A 34 -3.06 -8.27 -4.17
N ILE A 35 -3.14 -8.69 -5.43
CA ILE A 35 -2.23 -8.23 -6.47
C ILE A 35 -2.71 -6.87 -6.93
N LEU A 36 -1.86 -5.85 -6.80
CA LEU A 36 -2.19 -4.48 -7.21
C LEU A 36 -2.07 -4.30 -8.72
N GLU A 37 -1.03 -4.88 -9.33
CA GLU A 37 -0.77 -4.78 -10.76
C GLU A 37 0.11 -5.93 -11.27
N ARG A 38 0.02 -6.26 -12.56
CA ARG A 38 0.89 -7.21 -13.26
C ARG A 38 1.50 -6.52 -14.47
N ILE A 39 2.83 -6.35 -14.46
CA ILE A 39 3.59 -5.71 -15.54
C ILE A 39 4.79 -6.60 -15.86
N ASP A 40 4.95 -6.98 -17.12
CA ASP A 40 6.03 -7.88 -17.56
C ASP A 40 7.40 -7.17 -17.50
N ASP A 41 7.48 -5.93 -17.97
CA ASP A 41 8.70 -5.14 -17.94
C ASP A 41 9.12 -4.76 -16.51
N GLN A 42 10.39 -4.99 -16.18
CA GLN A 42 10.93 -4.75 -14.84
C GLN A 42 11.03 -3.26 -14.50
N ALA A 43 11.38 -2.41 -15.47
CA ALA A 43 11.54 -0.97 -15.22
C ALA A 43 10.17 -0.32 -14.97
N CYS A 44 9.17 -0.64 -15.79
CA CYS A 44 7.79 -0.22 -15.58
C CYS A 44 7.25 -0.70 -14.22
N ARG A 45 7.54 -1.95 -13.83
CA ARG A 45 7.13 -2.50 -12.52
C ARG A 45 7.73 -1.72 -11.35
N LYS A 46 9.02 -1.35 -11.43
CA LYS A 46 9.67 -0.52 -10.40
C LYS A 46 9.02 0.86 -10.28
N ILE A 47 8.67 1.48 -11.41
CA ILE A 47 7.97 2.77 -11.42
C ILE A 47 6.58 2.63 -10.78
N ALA A 48 5.82 1.60 -11.18
CA ALA A 48 4.49 1.32 -10.61
C ALA A 48 4.55 1.05 -9.10
N GLU A 49 5.53 0.28 -8.63
CA GLU A 49 5.76 0.06 -7.20
C GLU A 49 5.99 1.38 -6.45
N MET A 50 6.81 2.27 -7.00
CA MET A 50 7.03 3.59 -6.40
C MET A 50 5.74 4.41 -6.36
N PHE A 51 4.89 4.37 -7.40
CA PHE A 51 3.57 5.00 -7.35
C PHE A 51 2.69 4.42 -6.24
N HIS A 52 2.65 3.10 -6.07
CA HIS A 52 1.88 2.48 -5.01
C HIS A 52 2.36 2.88 -3.62
N VAL A 53 3.67 2.88 -3.39
CA VAL A 53 4.27 3.36 -2.13
C VAL A 53 3.93 4.83 -1.93
N LYS A 54 4.17 5.68 -2.94
CA LYS A 54 3.91 7.13 -2.90
C LYS A 54 2.43 7.47 -2.70
N LEU A 55 1.51 6.66 -3.17
CA LEU A 55 0.08 6.88 -2.99
C LEU A 55 -0.38 6.43 -1.61
N ALA A 56 0.01 5.23 -1.17
CA ALA A 56 -0.45 4.61 0.07
C ALA A 56 0.00 5.35 1.35
N GLY A 57 1.18 5.98 1.33
CA GLY A 57 1.75 6.64 2.51
C GLY A 57 2.45 5.67 3.48
N GLU A 58 3.21 6.21 4.42
CA GLU A 58 4.12 5.44 5.30
C GLU A 58 3.39 4.46 6.24
N GLU A 59 2.16 4.76 6.63
CA GLU A 59 1.41 3.93 7.58
C GLU A 59 0.93 2.61 6.97
N LYS A 60 0.85 2.53 5.64
CA LYS A 60 0.24 1.40 4.92
C LYS A 60 1.24 0.55 4.14
N THR A 61 2.54 0.89 4.21
CA THR A 61 3.58 0.21 3.44
C THR A 61 4.79 -0.11 4.29
N VAL A 62 5.38 -1.28 4.08
CA VAL A 62 6.67 -1.64 4.70
C VAL A 62 7.81 -0.84 4.05
N ASN A 63 7.69 -0.56 2.75
CA ASN A 63 8.63 0.28 2.02
C ASN A 63 8.49 1.74 2.46
N LEU A 64 9.61 2.42 2.65
CA LEU A 64 9.63 3.80 3.12
C LEU A 64 9.56 4.77 1.94
N GLN A 65 8.94 5.94 2.15
CA GLN A 65 8.82 6.96 1.10
C GLN A 65 10.18 7.44 0.58
N ARG A 66 11.19 7.45 1.47
CA ARG A 66 12.57 7.81 1.16
C ARG A 66 13.30 6.79 0.30
N GLU A 67 12.83 5.54 0.26
CA GLU A 67 13.42 4.47 -0.55
C GLU A 67 13.01 4.58 -2.03
N CYS A 68 12.05 5.44 -2.35
CA CYS A 68 11.65 5.78 -3.72
C CYS A 68 12.58 6.84 -4.35
N GLY A 69 13.90 6.78 -4.11
CA GLY A 69 14.85 7.83 -4.52
C GLY A 69 14.96 8.04 -6.04
N ALA A 70 14.64 7.02 -6.84
CA ALA A 70 14.61 7.10 -8.30
C ALA A 70 13.24 7.57 -8.84
N PHE A 71 12.27 7.89 -7.97
CA PHE A 71 10.97 8.40 -8.40
C PHE A 71 11.12 9.84 -8.90
N ASN A 72 10.89 10.03 -10.19
CA ASN A 72 11.06 11.34 -10.82
C ASN A 72 10.04 12.35 -10.25
N SER A 73 10.54 13.51 -9.81
CA SER A 73 9.74 14.55 -9.17
C SER A 73 8.63 15.14 -10.07
N VAL A 74 8.75 15.01 -11.39
CA VAL A 74 7.70 15.40 -12.35
C VAL A 74 6.36 14.71 -12.03
N TYR A 75 6.40 13.49 -11.50
CA TYR A 75 5.21 12.73 -11.14
C TYR A 75 4.58 13.13 -9.79
N ASN A 76 5.23 13.98 -8.99
CA ASN A 76 4.70 14.38 -7.69
C ASN A 76 3.33 15.06 -7.81
N SER A 77 3.16 15.93 -8.82
CA SER A 77 1.88 16.61 -9.08
C SER A 77 0.75 15.63 -9.40
N VAL A 78 1.07 14.54 -10.10
CA VAL A 78 0.12 13.47 -10.44
C VAL A 78 -0.29 12.70 -9.18
N VAL A 79 0.69 12.32 -8.35
CA VAL A 79 0.45 11.61 -7.08
C VAL A 79 -0.48 12.42 -6.16
N VAL A 80 -0.24 13.73 -6.02
CA VAL A 80 -1.06 14.63 -5.19
C VAL A 80 -2.51 14.65 -5.70
N LYS A 81 -2.71 14.87 -7.01
CA LYS A 81 -4.06 14.90 -7.60
C LYS A 81 -4.81 13.59 -7.41
N ILE A 82 -4.14 12.44 -7.61
CA ILE A 82 -4.76 11.13 -7.43
C ILE A 82 -5.19 10.93 -5.96
N ARG A 83 -4.37 11.35 -5.00
CA ARG A 83 -4.71 11.27 -3.56
C ARG A 83 -5.93 12.11 -3.22
N GLU A 84 -6.01 13.33 -3.73
CA GLU A 84 -7.15 14.23 -3.52
C GLU A 84 -8.45 13.64 -4.05
N VAL A 85 -8.41 13.08 -5.27
CA VAL A 85 -9.56 12.41 -5.89
C VAL A 85 -9.98 11.18 -5.09
N THR A 86 -9.03 10.34 -4.69
CA THR A 86 -9.30 9.12 -3.92
C THR A 86 -9.94 9.45 -2.57
N THR A 87 -9.37 10.42 -1.84
CA THR A 87 -9.88 10.86 -0.54
C THR A 87 -11.29 11.45 -0.66
N THR A 88 -11.54 12.26 -1.68
CA THR A 88 -12.86 12.83 -1.96
C THR A 88 -13.89 11.73 -2.21
N ASN A 89 -13.54 10.72 -2.99
CA ASN A 89 -14.43 9.60 -3.30
C ASN A 89 -14.73 8.74 -2.06
N GLU A 90 -13.74 8.48 -1.21
CA GLU A 90 -13.93 7.76 0.06
C GLU A 90 -14.89 8.49 0.99
N ARG A 91 -14.74 9.82 1.13
CA ARG A 91 -15.65 10.64 1.95
C ARG A 91 -17.09 10.60 1.45
N LYS A 92 -17.29 10.69 0.13
CA LYS A 92 -18.62 10.59 -0.49
C LYS A 92 -19.28 9.24 -0.22
N ARG A 93 -18.53 8.14 -0.34
CA ARG A 93 -19.03 6.80 -0.02
C ARG A 93 -19.44 6.67 1.44
N GLN A 94 -18.58 7.11 2.37
CA GLN A 94 -18.90 7.06 3.81
C GLN A 94 -20.15 7.88 4.16
N GLN A 95 -20.34 9.04 3.51
CA GLN A 95 -21.54 9.85 3.72
C GLN A 95 -22.80 9.13 3.22
N GLN A 96 -22.72 8.48 2.06
CA GLN A 96 -23.83 7.72 1.50
C GLN A 96 -24.18 6.50 2.35
N ASP A 97 -23.17 5.75 2.83
CA ASP A 97 -23.37 4.61 3.72
C ASP A 97 -24.04 5.04 5.04
N ARG A 98 -23.61 6.17 5.62
CA ARG A 98 -24.25 6.74 6.81
C ARG A 98 -25.70 7.11 6.57
N GLN A 99 -26.01 7.77 5.44
CA GLN A 99 -27.38 8.13 5.08
C GLN A 99 -28.28 6.89 4.94
N ASN A 100 -27.78 5.84 4.29
CA ASN A 100 -28.49 4.57 4.12
C ASN A 100 -28.76 3.87 5.47
N LEU A 101 -27.82 3.93 6.42
CA LEU A 101 -27.99 3.38 7.78
C LEU A 101 -29.07 4.14 8.55
N THR A 102 -29.05 5.48 8.54
CA THR A 102 -30.10 6.30 9.19
C THR A 102 -31.50 6.02 8.62
N MET A 103 -31.62 5.79 7.31
CA MET A 103 -32.91 5.45 6.69
C MET A 103 -33.42 4.04 7.03
N GLN A 104 -32.54 3.12 7.45
CA GLN A 104 -32.92 1.77 7.86
C GLN A 104 -33.34 1.70 9.33
N GLU A 105 -32.90 2.65 10.16
CA GLU A 105 -33.28 2.76 11.58
C GLU A 105 -34.63 3.49 11.78
N GLU A 106 -35.11 4.22 10.77
CA GLU A 106 -36.38 4.96 10.79
C GLU A 106 -37.59 4.15 10.25
N VAL A 107 -37.41 2.85 9.95
CA VAL A 107 -38.47 1.93 9.44
C VAL A 107 -38.83 0.86 10.45
#